data_AF-A0A453SES6-F1
#
_entry.id   AF-A0A453SES6-F1
#
_cell.length_a   1.000
_cell.length_b   1.000
_cell.length_c   1.000
_cell.angle_alpha   90.00
_cell.angle_beta   90.00
_cell.angle_gamma   90.00
#
_symmetry.space_group_name_H-M   'P 1'
#
loop_
_entity.id
_entity.type
_entity.pdbx_description
1 polymer ?
#
loop_
_entity_poly.entity_id
_entity_poly.type
_entity_poly.pdbx_seq_one_letter_code
_entity_poly.pdbx_strand_id
1 'polypeptide(L)'
;MLGILSACLSALAGVYTEYLMKKNSDSLYWQNVQLYTFGVIFNMGWLVYGDFKAGFEMGPWWQRLFNGYSITTWIVVFNLGSTGLLVSWLMKYSDNIVKVYSTSMAMLLTMVLSVYLFNVRATVQLFLGIVICIISLQMYFMPVHTLVELPQTLPATAK
;
A
#
# COMPACT_ATOMS: atom_id res chain seq x y z
N MET A 1 -4.45 23.22 -2.71
CA MET A 1 -4.34 22.91 -4.16
C MET A 1 -3.37 21.76 -4.45
N LEU A 2 -2.12 21.81 -3.97
CA LEU A 2 -1.12 20.74 -4.19
C LEU A 2 -1.52 19.36 -3.65
N GLY A 3 -2.19 19.29 -2.48
CA GLY A 3 -2.65 18.01 -1.91
C GLY A 3 -3.67 17.27 -2.78
N ILE A 4 -4.62 18.00 -3.38
CA ILE A 4 -5.61 17.43 -4.32
C ILE A 4 -4.89 16.89 -5.55
N LEU A 5 -3.94 17.66 -6.09
CA LEU A 5 -3.15 17.25 -7.25
C LEU A 5 -2.32 15.98 -6.96
N SER A 6 -1.71 15.89 -5.78
CA SER A 6 -1.00 14.68 -5.33
C SER A 6 -1.92 13.47 -5.24
N ALA A 7 -3.12 13.63 -4.67
CA ALA A 7 -4.11 12.56 -4.60
C ALA A 7 -4.57 12.08 -5.99
N CYS A 8 -4.83 13.01 -6.91
CA CYS A 8 -5.20 12.69 -8.29
C CYS A 8 -4.08 11.93 -9.02
N LEU A 9 -2.82 12.36 -8.89
CA LEU A 9 -1.68 11.67 -9.50
C LEU A 9 -1.47 10.28 -8.91
N SER A 10 -1.61 10.12 -7.60
CA SER A 10 -1.51 8.81 -6.93
C SER A 10 -2.61 7.86 -7.40
N ALA A 11 -3.85 8.34 -7.53
CA ALA A 11 -4.96 7.55 -8.03
C ALA A 11 -4.76 7.16 -9.50
N LEU A 12 -4.36 8.12 -10.34
CA LEU A 12 -4.08 7.89 -11.76
C LEU A 12 -2.99 6.84 -11.97
N ALA A 13 -1.88 6.92 -11.22
CA ALA A 13 -0.80 5.94 -11.30
C ALA A 13 -1.28 4.52 -10.95
N GLY A 14 -2.12 4.38 -9.92
CA GLY A 14 -2.71 3.10 -9.54
C GLY A 14 -3.61 2.53 -10.63
N VAL A 15 -4.57 3.32 -11.11
CA VAL A 15 -5.52 2.91 -12.15
C VAL A 15 -4.84 2.62 -13.49
N TYR A 16 -3.80 3.40 -13.83
CA TYR A 16 -3.04 3.18 -15.07
C TYR A 16 -2.21 1.89 -14.99
N THR A 17 -1.65 1.57 -13.82
CA THR A 17 -0.93 0.30 -13.60
C THR A 17 -1.88 -0.88 -13.74
N GLU A 18 -3.07 -0.80 -13.13
CA GLU A 18 -4.12 -1.81 -13.28
C GLU A 18 -4.50 -2.01 -14.75
N TYR A 19 -4.75 -0.91 -15.47
CA TYR A 19 -5.04 -0.93 -16.91
C TYR A 19 -3.93 -1.63 -17.71
N LEU A 20 -2.66 -1.29 -17.45
CA LEU A 20 -1.53 -1.89 -18.16
C LEU A 20 -1.42 -3.39 -17.91
N MET A 21 -1.60 -3.83 -16.65
CA MET A 21 -1.50 -5.24 -16.27
C MET A 21 -2.65 -6.08 -16.84
N LYS A 22 -3.88 -5.54 -16.84
CA LYS A 22 -5.08 -6.22 -17.33
C LYS A 22 -5.25 -6.20 -18.86
N LYS A 23 -4.78 -5.14 -19.54
CA LYS A 23 -4.89 -5.01 -21.00
C LYS A 23 -4.14 -6.11 -21.75
N ASN A 24 -3.04 -6.59 -21.20
CA ASN A 24 -2.12 -7.49 -21.87
C ASN A 24 -2.17 -8.89 -21.21
N SER A 25 -2.25 -9.95 -22.02
CA SER A 25 -2.34 -11.34 -21.58
C SER A 25 -0.98 -11.97 -21.22
N ASP A 26 0.08 -11.16 -21.19
CA ASP A 26 1.42 -11.59 -20.81
C ASP A 26 1.51 -12.07 -19.36
N SER A 27 2.57 -12.85 -19.11
CA SER A 27 3.00 -13.27 -17.79
C SER A 27 3.19 -12.07 -16.85
N LEU A 28 2.68 -12.20 -15.62
CA LEU A 28 2.83 -11.20 -14.57
C LEU A 28 4.31 -10.85 -14.31
N TYR A 29 5.20 -11.85 -14.36
CA TYR A 29 6.62 -11.65 -14.14
C TYR A 29 7.23 -10.75 -15.21
N TRP A 30 6.83 -10.93 -16.47
CA TRP A 30 7.32 -10.12 -17.58
C TRP A 30 6.85 -8.66 -17.47
N GLN A 31 5.57 -8.47 -17.14
CA GLN A 31 5.00 -7.14 -16.89
C GLN A 31 5.70 -6.44 -15.72
N ASN A 32 6.00 -7.17 -14.64
CA ASN A 32 6.74 -6.66 -13.49
C ASN A 32 8.17 -6.26 -13.85
N VAL A 33 8.88 -7.08 -14.64
CA VAL A 33 10.24 -6.74 -15.09
C VAL A 33 10.23 -5.43 -15.87
N GLN A 34 9.32 -5.25 -16.82
CA GLN A 34 9.21 -4.00 -17.58
C GLN A 34 8.89 -2.80 -16.68
N LEU A 35 7.87 -2.93 -15.82
CA LEU A 35 7.43 -1.85 -14.93
C LEU A 35 8.54 -1.43 -13.95
N TYR A 36 9.17 -2.40 -13.29
CA TYR A 36 10.24 -2.11 -12.33
C TYR A 36 11.53 -1.66 -13.00
N THR A 37 11.82 -2.08 -14.23
CA THR A 37 12.98 -1.57 -14.99
C THR A 37 12.86 -0.06 -15.19
N PHE A 38 11.71 0.43 -15.64
CA PHE A 38 11.47 1.88 -15.71
C PHE A 38 11.54 2.52 -14.32
N GLY A 39 10.95 1.89 -13.30
CA GLY A 39 11.03 2.37 -11.92
C GLY A 39 12.46 2.57 -11.42
N VAL A 40 13.36 1.62 -11.69
CA VAL A 40 14.79 1.72 -11.32
C VAL A 40 15.47 2.87 -12.07
N ILE A 41 15.24 3.01 -13.37
CA ILE A 41 15.83 4.10 -14.18
C ILE A 41 15.41 5.48 -13.64
N PHE A 42 14.12 5.68 -13.36
CA PHE A 42 13.63 6.95 -12.81
C PHE A 42 14.17 7.23 -11.40
N ASN A 43 14.27 6.21 -10.53
CA ASN A 43 14.85 6.39 -9.20
C ASN A 43 16.35 6.72 -9.26
N MET A 44 17.12 6.08 -10.13
CA MET A 44 18.52 6.43 -10.36
C MET A 44 18.66 7.87 -10.89
N GLY A 45 17.83 8.26 -11.87
CA GLY A 45 17.82 9.63 -12.39
C GLY A 45 17.50 10.67 -11.32
N TRP A 46 16.57 10.37 -10.40
CA TRP A 46 16.25 11.23 -9.27
C TRP A 46 17.45 11.41 -8.31
N LEU A 47 18.18 10.33 -8.02
CA LEU A 47 19.40 10.40 -7.19
C LEU A 47 20.49 11.24 -7.86
N VAL A 48 20.72 11.05 -9.16
CA VAL A 48 21.68 11.86 -9.94
C VAL A 48 21.28 13.33 -9.96
N TYR A 49 20.00 13.65 -10.12
CA TYR A 49 19.50 15.02 -10.06
C TYR A 49 19.72 15.64 -8.68
N GLY A 50 19.54 14.87 -7.61
CA GLY A 50 19.86 15.28 -6.24
C GLY A 50 21.34 15.62 -6.05
N ASP A 51 22.24 14.78 -6.56
CA ASP A 51 23.69 15.03 -6.52
C ASP A 51 24.10 16.26 -7.32
N PHE A 52 23.52 16.43 -8.52
CA PHE A 52 23.76 17.59 -9.38
C PHE A 52 23.33 18.89 -8.70
N LYS A 53 22.15 18.89 -8.05
CA LYS A 53 21.66 20.06 -7.29
C LYS A 53 22.55 20.41 -6.10
N ALA A 54 23.19 19.41 -5.48
CA ALA A 54 24.14 19.58 -4.39
C ALA A 54 25.58 19.82 -4.87
N GLY A 55 25.81 20.01 -6.17
CA GLY A 55 27.15 20.28 -6.72
C GLY A 55 28.16 19.16 -6.51
N PHE A 56 27.70 17.93 -6.25
CA PHE A 56 28.54 16.78 -5.88
C PHE A 56 29.43 16.97 -4.64
N GLU A 57 29.16 17.97 -3.80
CA GLU A 57 29.99 18.27 -2.61
C GLU A 57 30.02 17.11 -1.60
N MET A 58 28.93 16.35 -1.51
CA MET A 58 28.81 15.20 -0.61
C MET A 58 29.21 13.87 -1.25
N GLY A 59 29.79 13.88 -2.45
CA GLY A 59 30.16 12.69 -3.21
C GLY A 59 28.98 12.03 -3.94
N PRO A 60 29.26 11.10 -4.87
CA PRO A 60 28.26 10.46 -5.71
C PRO A 60 27.33 9.53 -4.90
N TRP A 61 26.06 9.43 -5.29
CA TRP A 61 25.04 8.68 -4.55
C TRP A 61 25.39 7.22 -4.33
N TRP A 62 26.05 6.56 -5.30
CA TRP A 62 26.49 5.17 -5.19
C TRP A 62 27.44 4.93 -4.01
N GLN A 63 28.29 5.89 -3.67
CA GLN A 63 29.20 5.77 -2.52
C GLN A 63 28.44 5.93 -1.20
N ARG A 64 27.34 6.69 -1.21
CA ARG A 64 26.50 6.94 -0.03
C ARG A 64 25.38 5.92 0.14
N LEU A 65 25.09 5.12 -0.87
CA LEU A 65 23.92 4.25 -0.95
C LEU A 65 23.79 3.31 0.25
N PHE A 66 24.92 2.74 0.71
CA PHE A 66 24.93 1.78 1.82
C PHE A 66 25.37 2.37 3.15
N ASN A 67 25.60 3.69 3.23
CA ASN A 67 26.02 4.32 4.47
C ASN A 67 24.87 4.29 5.49
N GLY A 68 25.15 3.78 6.69
CA GLY A 68 24.15 3.67 7.76
C GLY A 68 23.15 2.51 7.60
N TYR A 69 23.42 1.55 6.69
CA TYR A 69 22.57 0.36 6.57
C TYR A 69 22.72 -0.55 7.78
N SER A 70 21.65 -0.67 8.56
CA SER A 70 21.51 -1.62 9.66
C SER A 70 20.76 -2.88 9.19
N ILE A 71 20.76 -3.93 10.01
CA ILE A 71 19.93 -5.13 9.76
C ILE A 71 18.45 -4.75 9.62
N THR A 72 17.97 -3.82 10.44
CA THR A 72 16.60 -3.30 10.35
C THR A 72 16.33 -2.61 9.01
N THR A 73 17.30 -1.87 8.48
CA THR A 73 17.19 -1.25 7.14
C THR A 73 16.98 -2.32 6.06
N TRP A 74 17.74 -3.42 6.10
CA TRP A 74 17.57 -4.54 5.17
C TRP A 74 16.19 -5.20 5.30
N ILE A 75 15.69 -5.40 6.52
CA ILE A 75 14.34 -5.95 6.76
C ILE A 75 13.28 -5.06 6.09
N VAL A 76 13.37 -3.74 6.23
CA VAL A 76 12.43 -2.80 5.60
C VAL A 76 12.53 -2.84 4.07
N VAL A 77 13.74 -2.93 3.51
CA VAL A 77 13.97 -3.04 2.05
C VAL A 77 13.30 -4.32 1.50
N PHE A 78 13.52 -5.47 2.14
CA PHE A 78 12.88 -6.71 1.74
C PHE A 78 11.35 -6.64 1.87
N ASN A 79 10.85 -6.12 2.99
CA ASN A 79 9.40 -5.98 3.22
C ASN A 79 8.73 -5.08 2.17
N LEU A 80 9.37 -3.96 1.81
CA LEU A 80 8.87 -3.06 0.78
C LEU A 80 8.86 -3.73 -0.59
N GLY A 81 9.90 -4.49 -0.94
CA GLY A 81 9.95 -5.29 -2.16
C GLY A 81 8.84 -6.34 -2.22
N SER A 82 8.65 -7.11 -1.15
CA SER A 82 7.59 -8.12 -1.05
C SER A 82 6.19 -7.50 -1.17
N THR A 83 5.95 -6.37 -0.50
CA THR A 83 4.66 -5.65 -0.60
C THR A 83 4.43 -5.13 -2.01
N GLY A 84 5.47 -4.63 -2.69
CA GLY A 84 5.40 -4.20 -4.09
C GLY A 84 4.99 -5.32 -5.04
N LEU A 85 5.55 -6.53 -4.86
CA LEU A 85 5.19 -7.71 -5.65
C LEU A 85 3.73 -8.15 -5.39
N LEU A 86 3.29 -8.14 -4.14
CA LEU A 86 1.90 -8.43 -3.76
C LEU A 86 0.93 -7.41 -4.37
N VAL A 87 1.30 -6.13 -4.39
CA VAL A 87 0.50 -5.07 -5.03
C VAL A 87 0.38 -5.32 -6.53
N SER A 88 1.46 -5.69 -7.22
CA SER A 88 1.37 -6.04 -8.65
C SER A 88 0.46 -7.26 -8.88
N TRP A 89 0.51 -8.25 -8.01
CA TRP A 89 -0.40 -9.39 -8.08
C TRP A 89 -1.87 -8.97 -7.92
N LEU A 90 -2.17 -8.12 -6.94
CA LEU A 90 -3.51 -7.54 -6.76
C LEU A 90 -3.95 -6.73 -7.99
N MET A 91 -3.06 -6.00 -8.64
CA MET A 91 -3.40 -5.22 -9.85
C MET A 91 -3.75 -6.08 -11.06
N LYS A 92 -3.20 -7.30 -11.15
CA LYS A 92 -3.49 -8.25 -12.23
C LYS A 92 -4.78 -9.03 -11.98
N TYR A 93 -4.96 -9.54 -10.76
CA TYR A 93 -6.01 -10.50 -10.41
C TYR A 93 -7.16 -9.91 -9.59
N SER A 94 -7.06 -8.67 -9.19
CA SER A 94 -8.07 -7.94 -8.43
C SER A 94 -8.11 -6.49 -8.94
N ASP A 95 -8.66 -5.58 -8.14
CA ASP A 95 -8.84 -4.19 -8.50
C ASP A 95 -8.06 -3.26 -7.56
N ASN A 96 -7.74 -2.06 -8.02
CA ASN A 96 -7.07 -1.05 -7.21
C ASN A 96 -7.87 -0.67 -5.94
N ILE A 97 -9.19 -0.90 -5.92
CA ILE A 97 -10.04 -0.70 -4.73
C ILE A 97 -9.64 -1.66 -3.60
N VAL A 98 -9.40 -2.94 -3.90
CA VAL A 98 -8.96 -3.93 -2.90
C VAL A 98 -7.60 -3.54 -2.33
N LYS A 99 -6.69 -3.01 -3.17
CA LYS A 99 -5.40 -2.47 -2.71
C LYS A 99 -5.57 -1.33 -1.70
N VAL A 100 -6.42 -0.33 -1.97
CA VAL A 100 -6.59 0.79 -1.03
C VAL A 100 -7.29 0.37 0.27
N TYR A 101 -8.21 -0.59 0.22
CA TYR A 101 -8.77 -1.18 1.44
C TYR A 101 -7.71 -1.93 2.27
N SER A 102 -6.86 -2.73 1.62
CA SER A 102 -5.75 -3.43 2.28
C SER A 102 -4.77 -2.45 2.94
N THR A 103 -4.41 -1.37 2.24
CA THR A 103 -3.51 -0.34 2.77
C THR A 103 -4.14 0.40 3.96
N SER A 104 -5.44 0.71 3.89
CA SER A 104 -6.19 1.33 4.99
C SER A 104 -6.23 0.43 6.22
N MET A 105 -6.47 -0.88 6.04
CA MET A 105 -6.48 -1.83 7.15
C MET A 105 -5.09 -2.00 7.78
N ALA A 106 -4.03 -2.03 6.96
CA ALA A 106 -2.65 -2.06 7.44
C ALA A 106 -2.31 -0.82 8.29
N MET A 107 -2.81 0.36 7.92
CA MET A 107 -2.66 1.58 8.70
C MET A 107 -3.32 1.46 10.09
N LEU A 108 -4.56 0.95 10.15
CA LEU A 108 -5.26 0.73 11.44
C LEU A 108 -4.53 -0.29 12.31
N LEU A 109 -4.11 -1.41 11.73
CA LEU A 109 -3.37 -2.45 12.44
C LEU A 109 -2.03 -1.91 12.96
N THR A 110 -1.33 -1.09 12.18
CA THR A 110 -0.09 -0.41 12.60
C THR A 110 -0.35 0.48 13.82
N MET A 111 -1.47 1.20 13.86
CA MET A 111 -1.84 2.03 15.00
C MET A 111 -2.15 1.19 16.25
N VAL A 112 -2.90 0.09 16.11
CA VAL A 112 -3.19 -0.83 17.23
C VAL A 112 -1.90 -1.43 17.78
N LEU A 113 -1.00 -1.91 16.91
CA LEU A 113 0.31 -2.42 17.32
C LEU A 113 1.15 -1.33 17.97
N SER A 114 1.06 -0.08 17.53
CA SER A 114 1.83 1.02 18.10
C SER A 114 1.41 1.36 19.53
N VAL A 115 0.12 1.22 19.86
CA VAL A 115 -0.37 1.37 21.24
C VAL A 115 0.23 0.28 22.13
N TYR A 116 0.27 -0.97 21.66
CA TYR A 116 0.77 -2.09 22.47
C TYR A 116 2.31 -2.12 22.58
N LEU A 117 3.02 -1.93 21.47
CA LEU A 117 4.49 -2.07 21.42
C LEU A 117 5.23 -0.82 21.90
N PHE A 118 4.71 0.37 21.59
CA PHE A 118 5.38 1.65 21.87
C PHE A 118 4.68 2.49 22.94
N ASN A 119 3.65 1.95 23.60
CA ASN A 119 2.85 2.67 24.61
C ASN A 119 2.31 4.02 24.10
N VAL A 120 1.98 4.10 22.81
CA VAL A 120 1.35 5.30 22.24
C VAL A 120 -0.01 5.50 22.90
N ARG A 121 -0.33 6.75 23.28
CA ARG A 121 -1.63 7.08 23.89
C ARG A 121 -2.75 6.84 22.88
N ALA A 122 -3.60 5.85 23.14
CA ALA A 122 -4.79 5.61 22.35
C ALA A 122 -5.73 6.82 22.47
N THR A 123 -6.18 7.33 21.33
CA THR A 123 -7.08 8.48 21.27
C THR A 123 -8.48 8.05 20.83
N VAL A 124 -9.49 8.84 21.18
CA VAL A 124 -10.89 8.56 20.78
C VAL A 124 -11.04 8.59 19.24
N GLN A 125 -10.24 9.41 18.56
CA GLN A 125 -10.22 9.46 17.09
C GLN A 125 -9.79 8.11 16.49
N LEU A 126 -8.84 7.40 17.11
CA LEU A 126 -8.43 6.07 16.65
C LEU A 126 -9.58 5.07 16.76
N PHE A 127 -10.28 5.06 17.89
CA PHE A 127 -11.42 4.16 18.10
C PHE A 127 -12.53 4.41 17.07
N LEU A 128 -12.91 5.68 16.88
CA LEU A 128 -13.90 6.06 15.87
C LEU A 128 -13.46 5.69 14.45
N GLY A 129 -12.19 5.92 14.11
CA GLY A 129 -11.62 5.55 12.82
C GLY A 129 -11.70 4.04 12.55
N ILE A 130 -11.37 3.21 13.54
CA ILE A 130 -11.46 1.75 13.43
C ILE A 130 -12.92 1.32 13.18
N VAL A 131 -13.87 1.84 13.96
CA VAL A 131 -15.30 1.50 13.81
C VAL A 131 -15.82 1.87 12.42
N ILE A 132 -15.52 3.09 11.94
CA ILE A 132 -15.94 3.57 10.62
C ILE A 132 -15.35 2.69 9.51
N CYS A 133 -14.06 2.34 9.60
CA CYS A 133 -13.43 1.49 8.60
C CYS A 133 -13.98 0.05 8.59
N ILE A 134 -14.32 -0.52 9.75
CA ILE A 134 -14.96 -1.84 9.84
C ILE A 134 -16.32 -1.82 9.14
N ILE A 135 -17.14 -0.80 9.42
CA ILE A 135 -18.46 -0.64 8.77
C ILE A 135 -18.28 -0.46 7.26
N SER A 136 -17.35 0.39 6.82
CA SER A 136 -17.06 0.60 5.39
C SER A 136 -16.64 -0.69 4.68
N LEU A 137 -15.82 -1.52 5.34
CA LEU A 137 -15.35 -2.79 4.78
C LEU A 137 -16.50 -3.78 4.66
N GLN A 138 -17.38 -3.87 5.66
CA GLN A 138 -18.60 -4.67 5.60
C GLN A 138 -19.52 -4.20 4.47
N MET A 139 -19.78 -2.90 4.36
CA MET A 139 -20.63 -2.35 3.30
C MET A 139 -20.09 -2.62 1.89
N TYR A 140 -18.76 -2.66 1.71
CA TYR A 140 -18.16 -2.87 0.40
C TYR A 140 -18.07 -4.35 -0.01
N PHE A 141 -17.71 -5.25 0.92
CA PHE A 141 -17.48 -6.67 0.59
C PHE A 141 -18.66 -7.59 0.88
N MET A 142 -19.64 -7.16 1.68
CA MET A 142 -20.80 -7.99 2.01
C MET A 142 -21.79 -8.02 0.84
N PRO A 143 -22.30 -9.21 0.45
CA PRO A 143 -23.37 -9.31 -0.52
C PRO A 143 -24.62 -8.51 -0.11
N VAL A 144 -25.31 -7.91 -1.08
CA VAL A 144 -26.46 -7.02 -0.80
C VAL A 144 -27.58 -7.74 -0.04
N HIS A 145 -27.81 -9.02 -0.29
CA HIS A 145 -28.84 -9.80 0.41
C HIS A 145 -28.54 -9.93 1.91
N THR A 146 -27.29 -10.20 2.29
CA THR A 146 -26.85 -10.27 3.70
C THR A 146 -26.87 -8.93 4.43
N LEU A 147 -26.86 -7.79 3.72
CA LEU A 147 -26.97 -6.46 4.33
C LEU A 147 -28.42 -6.09 4.67
N VAL A 148 -29.39 -6.64 3.95
CA VAL A 148 -30.82 -6.31 4.08
C VAL A 148 -31.55 -7.32 4.98
N GLU A 149 -31.06 -8.56 5.03
CA GLU A 149 -31.61 -9.59 5.91
C GLU A 149 -31.22 -9.32 7.38
N LEU A 150 -32.21 -9.43 8.28
CA LEU A 150 -31.92 -9.51 9.72
C LEU A 150 -31.00 -10.72 9.96
N PRO A 151 -30.06 -10.67 10.92
CA PRO A 151 -29.27 -11.83 11.27
C PRO A 151 -30.25 -12.97 11.56
N GLN A 152 -30.21 -14.04 10.77
CA GLN A 152 -31.02 -15.22 11.06
C GLN A 152 -30.64 -15.65 12.47
N THR A 153 -31.55 -15.44 13.42
CA THR A 153 -31.38 -15.94 14.78
C THR A 153 -31.11 -17.42 14.65
N LEU A 154 -29.92 -17.87 15.08
CA LEU A 154 -29.62 -19.27 15.29
C LEU A 154 -30.87 -19.90 15.94
N PRO A 155 -31.45 -20.98 15.39
CA PRO A 155 -32.57 -21.63 16.05
C PRO A 155 -32.10 -21.96 17.46
N ALA A 156 -32.76 -21.34 18.45
CA ALA A 156 -32.58 -21.69 19.84
C ALA A 156 -32.77 -23.19 19.90
N THR A 157 -31.66 -23.91 20.08
CA THR A 157 -31.67 -25.35 20.25
C THR A 157 -32.31 -25.54 21.61
N ALA A 158 -33.63 -25.71 21.59
CA ALA A 158 -34.39 -26.20 22.71
C ALA A 158 -33.88 -27.61 23.02
N LYS A 159 -33.07 -27.71 24.07
CA LYS A 159 -32.94 -28.89 24.91
C LYS A 159 -32.86 -28.43 26.35
#